data_AF-A0A165NSZ2-F1
#
_entry.id   AF-A0A165NSZ2-F1
#
_cell.length_a   1.000
_cell.length_b   1.000
_cell.length_c   1.000
_cell.angle_alpha   90.00
_cell.angle_beta   90.00
_cell.angle_gamma   90.00
#
_symmetry.space_group_name_H-M   'P 1'
#
loop_
_entity.id
_entity.type
_entity.pdbx_description
1 polymer ?
#
loop_
_entity_poly.entity_id
_entity_poly.type
_entity_poly.pdbx_seq_one_letter_code
_entity_poly.pdbx_strand_id
1 'polypeptide(L)'
;MGALLYGVTGPNTTPIRPLHTSFRDYLMEQGQSEEFYMNGADHHKQLCYGSIKTMLKYLHFNIGDLVTSHRPNPEKIQGQLDNLSLSYSCCYWGYHLQEVPYEEDLSKCMGVWLKHKLLYWFEALSVLRKVNASRPALLKLEQWFQVSL
;
A
#
# COMPACT_ATOMS: atom_id res chain seq x y z
N MET A 1 -28.92 17.70 -8.10
CA MET A 1 -28.07 16.60 -7.60
C MET A 1 -26.62 17.02 -7.80
N GLY A 2 -25.78 16.93 -6.76
CA GLY A 2 -24.35 17.23 -6.89
C GLY A 2 -23.59 16.09 -7.58
N ALA A 3 -22.42 16.39 -8.16
CA ALA A 3 -21.55 15.36 -8.74
C ALA A 3 -21.07 14.38 -7.65
N LEU A 4 -21.13 13.08 -7.92
CA LEU A 4 -20.60 12.03 -7.03
C LEU A 4 -19.12 11.74 -7.27
N LEU A 5 -18.64 12.01 -8.48
CA LEU A 5 -17.29 11.74 -8.93
C LEU A 5 -16.65 12.99 -9.51
N TYR A 6 -15.37 13.18 -9.22
CA TYR A 6 -14.51 14.15 -9.88
C TYR A 6 -13.62 13.45 -10.92
N GLY A 7 -13.24 14.16 -11.97
CA GLY A 7 -12.25 13.68 -12.96
C GLY A 7 -12.81 12.83 -14.10
N VAL A 8 -14.11 12.52 -14.10
CA VAL A 8 -14.76 11.69 -15.13
C VAL A 8 -14.83 12.31 -16.53
N THR A 9 -14.75 13.64 -16.64
CA THR A 9 -14.76 14.38 -17.91
C THR A 9 -13.40 15.00 -18.25
N GLY A 10 -12.38 14.76 -17.43
CA GLY A 10 -11.04 15.29 -17.63
C GLY A 10 -10.22 14.47 -18.64
N PRO A 11 -9.00 14.91 -18.96
CA PRO A 11 -8.03 14.08 -19.69
C PRO A 11 -7.83 12.74 -18.99
N ASN A 12 -7.44 11.69 -19.73
CA ASN A 12 -7.16 10.35 -19.18
C ASN A 12 -6.06 10.31 -18.10
N THR A 13 -5.37 11.43 -17.85
CA THR A 13 -4.37 11.60 -16.80
C THR A 13 -4.96 12.08 -15.47
N THR A 14 -6.22 12.53 -15.45
CA THR A 14 -6.87 13.05 -14.23
C THR A 14 -7.40 11.87 -13.40
N PRO A 15 -6.98 11.73 -12.13
CA PRO A 15 -7.49 10.66 -11.27
C PRO A 15 -8.99 10.82 -11.01
N ILE A 16 -9.74 9.74 -11.17
CA ILE A 16 -11.15 9.67 -10.75
C ILE A 16 -11.19 9.61 -9.22
N ARG A 17 -12.03 10.44 -8.59
CA ARG A 17 -12.15 10.50 -7.13
C ARG A 17 -13.61 10.57 -6.69
N PRO A 18 -14.03 9.75 -5.71
CA PRO A 18 -15.29 9.95 -5.01
C PRO A 18 -15.31 11.30 -4.31
N LEU A 19 -16.42 12.03 -4.43
CA LEU A 19 -16.63 13.32 -3.76
C LEU A 19 -17.35 13.17 -2.42
N HIS A 20 -18.02 12.03 -2.18
CA HIS A 20 -18.75 11.77 -0.95
C HIS A 20 -18.64 10.30 -0.53
N THR A 21 -18.58 10.05 0.78
CA THR A 21 -18.45 8.69 1.33
C THR A 21 -19.66 7.81 1.00
N SER A 22 -20.85 8.38 0.86
CA SER A 22 -22.06 7.64 0.48
C SER A 22 -21.92 6.89 -0.86
N PHE A 23 -21.05 7.37 -1.77
CA PHE A 23 -20.79 6.65 -3.01
C PHE A 23 -20.01 5.35 -2.75
N ARG A 24 -18.99 5.41 -1.88
CA ARG A 24 -18.28 4.21 -1.42
C ARG A 24 -19.24 3.28 -0.69
N ASP A 25 -20.08 3.82 0.19
CA ASP A 25 -20.98 3.02 1.02
C ASP A 25 -22.02 2.30 0.15
N TYR A 26 -22.57 2.99 -0.86
CA TYR A 26 -23.43 2.38 -1.88
C TYR A 26 -22.74 1.20 -2.58
N LEU A 27 -21.52 1.39 -3.10
CA LEU A 27 -20.77 0.34 -3.81
C LEU A 27 -20.39 -0.86 -2.93
N MET A 28 -20.32 -0.67 -1.61
CA MET A 28 -20.00 -1.73 -0.66
C MET A 28 -21.26 -2.45 -0.14
N GLU A 29 -22.46 -2.03 -0.54
CA GLU A 29 -23.71 -2.62 -0.10
C GLU A 29 -24.34 -3.49 -1.19
N GLN A 30 -24.14 -4.81 -1.07
CA GLN A 30 -24.56 -5.79 -2.07
C GLN A 30 -26.04 -5.69 -2.46
N GLY A 31 -26.91 -5.34 -1.51
CA GLY A 31 -28.35 -5.20 -1.75
C GLY A 31 -28.75 -3.93 -2.49
N GLN A 32 -27.89 -2.92 -2.59
CA GLN A 32 -28.20 -1.62 -3.21
C GLN A 32 -27.44 -1.39 -4.52
N SER A 33 -26.20 -1.88 -4.63
CA SER A 33 -25.34 -1.62 -5.79
C SER A 33 -25.46 -2.62 -6.94
N GLU A 34 -26.14 -3.76 -6.74
CA GLU A 34 -26.34 -4.80 -7.77
C GLU A 34 -25.07 -5.09 -8.60
N GLU A 35 -25.06 -4.74 -9.89
CA GLU A 35 -23.94 -4.93 -10.82
C GLU A 35 -22.68 -4.12 -10.48
N PHE A 36 -22.81 -3.04 -9.70
CA PHE A 36 -21.73 -2.17 -9.25
C PHE A 36 -21.16 -2.56 -7.88
N TYR A 37 -21.59 -3.70 -7.32
CA TYR A 37 -21.11 -4.17 -6.03
C TYR A 37 -19.59 -4.46 -6.04
N MET A 38 -18.91 -3.93 -5.03
CA MET A 38 -17.50 -4.15 -4.78
C MET A 38 -17.28 -4.89 -3.47
N ASN A 39 -16.77 -6.11 -3.55
CA ASN A 39 -16.32 -6.86 -2.39
C ASN A 39 -15.05 -6.21 -1.80
N GLY A 40 -15.17 -5.61 -0.61
CA GLY A 40 -14.04 -4.97 0.07
C GLY A 40 -12.86 -5.91 0.29
N ALA A 41 -13.11 -7.17 0.69
CA ALA A 41 -12.03 -8.14 0.97
C ALA A 41 -11.19 -8.43 -0.28
N ASP A 42 -11.83 -8.58 -1.44
CA ASP A 42 -11.13 -8.82 -2.71
C ASP A 42 -10.25 -7.63 -3.10
N HIS A 43 -10.72 -6.41 -2.86
CA HIS A 43 -9.94 -5.20 -3.12
C HIS A 43 -8.74 -5.08 -2.17
N HIS A 44 -8.92 -5.34 -0.87
CA HIS A 44 -7.82 -5.39 0.08
C HIS A 44 -6.78 -6.44 -0.32
N LYS A 45 -7.22 -7.62 -0.77
CA LYS A 45 -6.34 -8.66 -1.30
C LYS A 45 -5.52 -8.17 -2.50
N GLN A 46 -6.18 -7.61 -3.51
CA GLN A 46 -5.51 -7.08 -4.70
C GLN A 46 -4.49 -5.98 -4.36
N LEU A 47 -4.85 -5.04 -3.48
CA LEU A 47 -3.96 -3.96 -3.05
C LEU A 47 -2.79 -4.49 -2.22
N CYS A 48 -3.01 -5.52 -1.39
CA CYS A 48 -1.93 -6.18 -0.66
C CYS A 48 -0.92 -6.81 -1.63
N TYR A 49 -1.38 -7.68 -2.54
CA TYR A 49 -0.53 -8.31 -3.55
C TYR A 49 0.18 -7.28 -4.43
N GLY A 50 -0.54 -6.26 -4.90
CA GLY A 50 0.02 -5.17 -5.69
C GLY A 50 1.11 -4.42 -4.93
N SER A 51 0.92 -4.17 -3.64
CA SER A 51 1.90 -3.50 -2.78
C SER A 51 3.16 -4.34 -2.60
N ILE A 52 3.02 -5.63 -2.29
CA ILE A 52 4.17 -6.52 -2.12
C ILE A 52 4.94 -6.66 -3.44
N LYS A 53 4.25 -6.86 -4.56
CA LYS A 53 4.88 -6.93 -5.90
C LYS A 53 5.59 -5.63 -6.28
N THR A 54 4.98 -4.48 -5.98
CA THR A 54 5.59 -3.16 -6.21
C THR A 54 6.87 -3.02 -5.39
N MET A 55 6.83 -3.36 -4.11
CA MET A 55 8.03 -3.31 -3.26
C MET A 55 9.10 -4.31 -3.71
N LEU A 56 8.73 -5.53 -4.10
CA LEU A 56 9.67 -6.51 -4.66
C LEU A 56 10.38 -5.99 -5.92
N LYS A 57 9.64 -5.28 -6.78
CA LYS A 57 10.16 -4.76 -8.05
C LYS A 57 11.05 -3.53 -7.86
N TYR A 58 10.62 -2.57 -7.05
CA TYR A 58 11.21 -1.23 -7.04
C TYR A 58 12.09 -0.93 -5.82
N LEU A 59 11.97 -1.66 -4.71
CA LEU A 59 12.90 -1.46 -3.59
C LEU A 59 14.29 -1.97 -3.97
N HIS A 60 15.30 -1.13 -3.74
CA HIS A 60 16.71 -1.49 -3.88
C HIS A 60 17.53 -0.83 -2.79
N PHE A 61 18.79 -1.28 -2.65
CA PHE A 61 19.74 -0.64 -1.75
C PHE A 61 19.99 0.80 -2.17
N ASN A 62 20.09 1.70 -1.19
CA ASN A 62 20.35 3.12 -1.39
C ASN A 62 19.28 3.84 -2.24
N ILE A 63 18.01 3.52 -2.01
CA ILE A 63 16.86 4.08 -2.75
C ILE A 63 16.69 5.59 -2.57
N GLY A 64 17.28 6.16 -1.52
CA GLY A 64 17.31 7.60 -1.31
C GLY A 64 18.51 8.30 -1.94
N ASP A 65 19.33 7.60 -2.74
CA ASP A 65 20.62 8.07 -3.26
C ASP A 65 21.46 8.78 -2.18
N LEU A 66 21.48 8.18 -0.99
CA LEU A 66 22.12 8.76 0.18
C LEU A 66 23.64 8.61 0.07
N VAL A 67 24.36 9.66 0.48
CA VAL A 67 25.82 9.67 0.44
C VAL A 67 26.42 8.64 1.42
N THR A 68 25.76 8.42 2.56
CA THR A 68 26.20 7.46 3.57
C THR A 68 25.05 7.10 4.51
N SER A 69 25.03 5.84 4.98
CA SER A 69 24.10 5.36 6.02
C SER A 69 24.51 5.77 7.44
N HIS A 70 25.69 6.37 7.64
CA HIS A 70 26.21 6.77 8.96
C HIS A 70 25.73 8.16 9.41
N ARG A 71 25.03 8.89 8.56
CA ARG A 71 24.50 10.23 8.86
C ARG A 71 22.97 10.21 8.78
N PRO A 72 22.28 11.03 9.59
CA PRO A 72 20.85 11.23 9.42
C PRO A 72 20.53 11.69 8.00
N ASN A 73 19.39 11.24 7.49
CA ASN A 73 18.87 11.68 6.20
C ASN A 73 18.72 13.21 6.18
N PRO A 74 19.12 13.89 5.09
CA PRO A 74 18.94 15.34 4.97
C PRO A 74 17.46 15.70 4.99
N GLU A 75 17.14 16.95 5.34
CA GLU A 75 15.74 17.35 5.42
C GLU A 75 15.01 17.22 4.08
N LYS A 76 15.72 17.45 2.98
CA LYS A 76 15.18 17.30 1.64
C LYS A 76 16.02 16.27 0.90
N ILE A 77 15.49 15.07 0.75
CA ILE A 77 16.03 14.09 -0.19
C ILE A 77 15.42 14.44 -1.55
N GLN A 78 16.25 14.88 -2.49
CA GLN A 78 15.84 15.14 -3.86
C GLN A 78 15.42 13.80 -4.50
N GLY A 79 14.29 13.74 -5.22
CA GLY A 79 13.79 12.47 -5.78
C GLY A 79 13.09 11.56 -4.76
N GLN A 80 12.42 12.17 -3.78
CA GLN A 80 11.65 11.56 -2.70
C GLN A 80 10.63 10.54 -3.25
N LEU A 81 11.07 9.30 -3.52
CA LEU A 81 10.26 8.22 -4.08
C LEU A 81 9.14 8.72 -5.01
N ASP A 82 9.55 9.37 -6.11
CA ASP A 82 8.63 9.97 -7.11
C ASP A 82 7.61 8.95 -7.66
N ASN A 83 7.92 7.66 -7.51
CA ASN A 83 6.98 6.56 -7.68
C ASN A 83 5.94 6.55 -6.54
N LEU A 84 4.82 7.24 -6.78
CA LEU A 84 3.65 7.29 -5.88
C LEU A 84 3.15 5.89 -5.49
N SER A 85 3.19 4.92 -6.41
CA SER A 85 2.77 3.54 -6.13
C SER A 85 3.69 2.87 -5.13
N LEU A 86 5.01 3.06 -5.24
CA LEU A 86 5.97 2.52 -4.27
C LEU A 86 5.81 3.21 -2.91
N SER A 87 5.67 4.54 -2.88
CA SER A 87 5.40 5.31 -1.67
C SER A 87 4.15 4.80 -0.93
N TYR A 88 3.05 4.62 -1.67
CA TYR A 88 1.83 4.03 -1.15
C TYR A 88 2.06 2.61 -0.62
N SER A 89 2.69 1.76 -1.43
CA SER A 89 2.95 0.36 -1.08
C SER A 89 3.76 0.25 0.21
N CYS A 90 4.80 1.06 0.37
CA CYS A 90 5.63 1.07 1.58
C CYS A 90 4.83 1.46 2.84
N CYS A 91 3.80 2.29 2.72
CA CYS A 91 3.06 2.82 3.85
C CYS A 91 1.81 1.99 4.22
N TYR A 92 1.15 1.35 3.25
CA TYR A 92 -0.20 0.81 3.44
C TYR A 92 -0.33 -0.71 3.25
N TRP A 93 0.72 -1.43 2.84
CA TRP A 93 0.64 -2.89 2.64
C TRP A 93 0.08 -3.63 3.87
N GLY A 94 0.51 -3.25 5.08
CA GLY A 94 0.07 -3.89 6.32
C GLY A 94 -1.39 -3.60 6.66
N TYR A 95 -1.91 -2.42 6.30
CA TYR A 95 -3.33 -2.11 6.43
C TYR A 95 -4.18 -2.99 5.51
N HIS A 96 -3.70 -3.30 4.30
CA HIS A 96 -4.42 -4.22 3.43
C HIS A 96 -4.33 -5.66 3.93
N LEU A 97 -3.15 -6.09 4.39
CA LEU A 97 -2.93 -7.46 4.84
C LEU A 97 -3.88 -7.88 5.97
N GLN A 98 -4.17 -7.00 6.93
CA GLN A 98 -5.01 -7.34 8.09
C GLN A 98 -6.46 -7.72 7.69
N GLU A 99 -6.94 -7.25 6.53
CA GLU A 99 -8.29 -7.50 6.02
C GLU A 99 -8.35 -8.73 5.10
N VAL A 100 -7.19 -9.36 4.83
CA VAL A 100 -7.09 -10.49 3.92
C VAL A 100 -7.03 -11.77 4.73
N PRO A 101 -7.93 -12.76 4.49
CA PRO A 101 -7.80 -14.08 5.10
C PRO A 101 -6.45 -14.73 4.78
N TYR A 102 -6.03 -15.69 5.59
CA TYR A 102 -4.80 -16.41 5.29
C TYR A 102 -4.81 -17.04 3.90
N GLU A 103 -3.71 -16.91 3.19
CA GLU A 103 -3.52 -17.54 1.89
C GLU A 103 -2.05 -17.94 1.73
N GLU A 104 -1.83 -19.20 1.37
CA GLU A 104 -0.49 -19.77 1.27
C GLU A 104 0.40 -19.04 0.25
N ASP A 105 -0.18 -18.64 -0.89
CA ASP A 105 0.55 -17.93 -1.93
C ASP A 105 0.96 -16.51 -1.51
N LEU A 106 0.09 -15.82 -0.75
CA LEU A 106 0.43 -14.51 -0.19
C LEU A 106 1.53 -14.65 0.86
N SER A 107 1.45 -15.69 1.69
CA SER A 107 2.46 -16.02 2.69
C SER A 107 3.83 -16.28 2.06
N LYS A 108 3.89 -17.08 0.99
CA LYS A 108 5.11 -17.31 0.19
C LYS A 108 5.67 -16.01 -0.38
N CYS A 109 4.82 -15.18 -0.99
CA CYS A 109 5.20 -13.89 -1.55
C CYS A 109 5.77 -12.94 -0.47
N MET A 110 5.13 -12.89 0.69
CA MET A 110 5.57 -12.11 1.84
C MET A 110 6.91 -12.62 2.39
N GLY A 111 7.11 -13.94 2.46
CA GLY A 111 8.38 -14.54 2.86
C GLY A 111 9.55 -14.12 1.96
N VAL A 112 9.33 -14.11 0.63
CA VAL A 112 10.32 -13.61 -0.33
C VAL A 112 10.60 -12.12 -0.10
N TRP A 113 9.56 -11.31 0.10
CA TRP A 113 9.72 -9.88 0.38
C TRP A 113 10.49 -9.61 1.68
N LEU A 114 10.14 -10.28 2.78
CA LEU A 114 10.83 -10.18 4.06
C LEU A 114 12.32 -10.52 3.93
N LYS A 115 12.64 -11.62 3.23
CA LYS A 115 14.01 -12.08 3.06
C LYS A 115 14.88 -11.11 2.25
N HIS A 116 14.32 -10.50 1.20
CA HIS A 116 15.10 -9.76 0.23
C HIS A 116 14.97 -8.24 0.29
N LYS A 117 13.88 -7.73 0.87
CA LYS A 117 13.49 -6.31 0.76
C LYS A 117 13.18 -5.63 2.09
N LEU A 118 13.15 -6.35 3.21
CA LEU A 118 12.80 -5.78 4.52
C LEU A 118 13.68 -4.57 4.90
N LEU A 119 15.00 -4.68 4.73
CA LEU A 119 15.92 -3.58 5.05
C LEU A 119 15.75 -2.39 4.09
N TYR A 120 15.53 -2.66 2.80
CA TYR A 120 15.27 -1.60 1.81
C TYR A 120 13.93 -0.91 2.06
N TRP A 121 12.95 -1.62 2.64
CA TRP A 121 11.69 -1.02 3.07
C TRP A 121 11.89 -0.06 4.24
N PHE A 122 12.71 -0.41 5.24
CA PHE A 122 13.07 0.54 6.31
C PHE A 122 13.78 1.78 5.77
N GLU A 123 14.67 1.59 4.79
CA GLU A 123 15.34 2.68 4.10
C GLU A 123 14.33 3.59 3.39
N ALA A 124 13.43 3.01 2.60
CA ALA A 124 12.35 3.73 1.94
C ALA A 124 11.46 4.49 2.93
N LEU A 125 11.08 3.88 4.06
CA LEU A 125 10.34 4.56 5.11
C LEU A 125 11.11 5.71 5.76
N SER A 126 12.44 5.59 5.86
CA SER A 126 13.32 6.68 6.32
C SER A 126 13.31 7.85 5.33
N VAL A 127 13.41 7.57 4.03
CA VAL A 127 13.28 8.57 2.95
C VAL A 127 11.91 9.26 2.98
N LEU A 128 10.85 8.48 3.21
CA LEU A 128 9.47 8.98 3.32
C LEU A 128 9.16 9.69 4.64
N ARG A 129 10.08 9.63 5.63
CA ARG A 129 9.86 10.09 7.01
C ARG A 129 8.64 9.42 7.67
N LYS A 130 8.44 8.14 7.40
CA LYS A 130 7.34 7.28 7.88
C LYS A 130 7.83 6.04 8.62
N VAL A 131 9.03 6.06 9.20
CA VAL A 131 9.60 4.92 9.95
C VAL A 131 8.69 4.46 11.09
N ASN A 132 7.95 5.39 11.70
CA ASN A 132 6.93 5.08 12.72
C ASN A 132 5.78 4.17 12.21
N ALA A 133 5.55 4.09 10.89
CA ALA A 133 4.59 3.18 10.29
C ALA A 133 5.10 1.72 10.20
N SER A 134 6.41 1.48 10.42
CA SER A 134 6.98 0.13 10.30
C SER A 134 6.45 -0.83 11.37
N ARG A 135 6.50 -0.44 12.65
CA ARG A 135 6.02 -1.24 13.78
C ARG A 135 4.56 -1.69 13.60
N PRO A 136 3.58 -0.80 13.37
CA PRO A 136 2.20 -1.25 13.20
C PRO A 136 2.01 -2.16 11.99
N ALA A 137 2.76 -1.96 10.90
CA ALA A 137 2.68 -2.86 9.74
C ALA A 137 3.22 -4.27 10.06
N LEU A 138 4.35 -4.36 10.77
CA LEU A 138 4.93 -5.65 11.19
C LEU A 138 4.06 -6.37 12.24
N LEU A 139 3.42 -5.64 13.15
CA LEU A 139 2.47 -6.24 14.11
C LEU A 139 1.26 -6.84 13.38
N LYS A 140 0.73 -6.17 12.36
CA LYS A 140 -0.37 -6.71 11.54
C LYS A 140 0.05 -7.97 10.81
N LEU A 141 1.29 -8.01 10.32
CA LEU A 141 1.85 -9.22 9.70
C LEU A 141 1.96 -10.38 10.70
N GLU A 142 2.46 -10.12 11.90
CA GLU A 142 2.53 -11.12 12.96
C GLU A 142 1.13 -11.67 13.32
N GLN A 143 0.16 -10.76 13.53
CA GLN A 143 -1.23 -11.12 13.81
C GLN A 143 -1.84 -11.95 12.68
N TRP A 144 -1.56 -11.57 11.43
CA TRP A 144 -2.03 -12.31 10.25
C TRP A 144 -1.50 -13.75 10.25
N PHE A 145 -0.25 -13.99 10.66
CA PHE A 145 0.26 -15.36 10.82
C PHE A 145 -0.36 -16.11 12.00
N GLN A 146 -0.65 -15.42 13.11
CA GLN A 146 -1.20 -16.05 14.32
C GLN A 146 -2.66 -16.48 14.18
N VAL A 147 -3.48 -15.74 13.44
CA VAL A 147 -4.89 -16.10 13.16
C VAL A 147 -5.00 -17.31 12.23
N SER A 148 -3.88 -17.71 11.61
CA SER A 148 -3.81 -18.70 10.54
C SER A 148 -3.29 -20.07 10.99
N LEU A 149 -2.94 -20.20 12.28
CA LEU A 149 -2.49 -21.43 12.94
C LEU A 149 -3.58 -21.93 13.90
#